data_AF-A0A537MNV7-F1
#
_entry.id   AF-A0A537MNV7-F1
#
_cell.length_a   1.000
_cell.length_b   1.000
_cell.length_c   1.000
_cell.angle_alpha   90.00
_cell.angle_beta   90.00
_cell.angle_gamma   90.00
#
_symmetry.space_group_name_H-M   'P 1'
#
loop_
_entity.id
_entity.type
_entity.pdbx_description
1 polymer ?
#
loop_
_entity_poly.entity_id
_entity_poly.type
_entity_poly.pdbx_seq_one_letter_code
_entity_poly.pdbx_strand_id
1 'polypeptide(L)' 'MTKIVETVRIGEDADTLWREIGEFGAVGNWHPMLVKVDSEGDREGALRMAEGRDGSRQTSNQYG' A
#
# COMPACT_ATOMS: atom_id res chain seq x y z
N MET A 1 2.70 2.13 -24.87
CA MET A 1 2.49 2.25 -23.41
C MET A 1 3.36 1.20 -22.74
N THR A 2 4.27 1.59 -21.86
CA THR A 2 5.21 0.64 -21.23
C THR A 2 4.55 0.04 -19.99
N LYS A 3 4.51 -1.30 -19.91
CA LYS A 3 4.04 -2.03 -18.72
C LYS A 3 5.24 -2.71 -18.08
N ILE A 4 5.45 -2.47 -16.79
CA ILE A 4 6.45 -3.16 -15.98
C ILE A 4 5.71 -4.16 -15.09
N VAL A 5 6.21 -5.39 -14.99
CA VAL A 5 5.69 -6.44 -14.13
C VAL A 5 6.85 -7.00 -13.34
N GLU A 6 6.74 -6.99 -12.02
CA GLU A 6 7.72 -7.56 -11.08
C GLU A 6 7.07 -8.76 -10.37
N THR A 7 7.87 -9.78 -10.06
CA THR A 7 7.38 -10.97 -9.35
C THR A 7 8.46 -11.49 -8.41
N VAL A 8 8.09 -11.73 -7.15
CA VAL A 8 8.98 -12.26 -6.12
C VAL A 8 8.33 -13.46 -5.45
N ARG A 9 9.13 -14.47 -5.09
CA ARG A 9 8.65 -15.61 -4.32
C ARG A 9 8.75 -15.30 -2.84
N ILE A 10 7.64 -15.47 -2.12
CA ILE A 10 7.56 -15.30 -0.67
C ILE A 10 7.25 -16.68 -0.08
N GLY A 11 7.97 -17.05 0.97
CA GLY A 11 7.82 -18.35 1.65
C GLY A 11 6.67 -18.39 2.66
N GLU A 12 5.59 -17.66 2.38
CA GLU A 12 4.40 -17.55 3.26
C GLU A 12 3.15 -17.99 2.51
N ASP A 13 2.15 -18.44 3.27
CA ASP A 13 0.83 -18.73 2.74
C ASP A 13 0.17 -17.46 2.18
N ALA A 14 -0.62 -17.60 1.11
CA ALA A 14 -1.21 -16.47 0.39
C ALA A 14 -2.23 -15.71 1.25
N ASP A 15 -3.07 -16.40 2.01
CA ASP A 15 -4.09 -15.75 2.84
C ASP A 15 -3.43 -15.05 4.04
N THR A 16 -2.40 -15.67 4.62
CA THR A 16 -1.59 -15.05 5.68
C THR A 16 -0.92 -13.77 5.16
N LEU A 17 -0.25 -13.84 4.01
CA LEU A 17 0.39 -12.68 3.42
C LEU A 17 -0.62 -11.59 3.09
N TRP A 18 -1.76 -11.96 2.49
CA TRP A 18 -2.78 -11.01 2.09
C TRP A 18 -3.41 -10.27 3.28
N ARG A 19 -3.57 -10.92 4.44
CA ARG A 19 -4.02 -10.24 5.66
C ARG A 19 -3.07 -9.13 6.12
N GLU A 20 -1.77 -9.27 5.85
CA GLU A 20 -0.76 -8.29 6.25
C GLU A 20 -0.59 -7.15 5.24
N ILE A 21 -0.80 -7.40 3.95
CA ILE A 21 -0.51 -6.41 2.88
C ILE A 21 -1.72 -5.95 2.08
N GLY A 22 -2.87 -6.61 2.23
CA GLY A 22 -4.04 -6.45 1.36
C GLY A 22 -4.89 -5.22 1.67
N GLU A 23 -4.86 -4.74 2.92
CA GLU A 23 -5.55 -3.49 3.27
C GLU A 23 -4.88 -2.30 2.58
N PHE A 24 -5.67 -1.34 2.11
CA PHE A 24 -5.19 -0.19 1.36
C PHE A 24 -4.24 0.68 2.18
N GLY A 25 -4.47 0.77 3.49
CA GLY A 25 -3.57 1.45 4.42
C GLY A 25 -2.30 0.68 4.76
N ALA A 26 -2.26 -0.65 4.57
CA ALA A 26 -1.21 -1.51 5.11
C ALA A 26 0.19 -1.24 4.53
N VAL A 27 0.30 -0.56 3.39
CA VAL A 27 1.59 -0.11 2.83
C VAL A 27 2.42 0.68 3.84
N GLY A 28 1.79 1.40 4.77
CA GLY A 28 2.49 2.12 5.84
C GLY A 28 3.24 1.23 6.81
N ASN A 29 2.87 -0.05 6.92
CA ASN A 29 3.45 -0.99 7.88
C ASN A 29 4.76 -1.61 7.38
N TRP A 30 4.93 -1.73 6.05
CA TRP A 30 6.06 -2.46 5.47
C TRP A 30 6.91 -1.62 4.51
N HIS A 31 6.40 -0.52 3.96
CA HIS A 31 7.14 0.23 2.94
C HIS A 31 8.23 1.11 3.55
N PRO A 32 9.53 0.84 3.28
CA PRO A 32 10.63 1.45 4.03
C PRO A 32 10.77 2.96 3.85
N MET A 33 10.25 3.50 2.74
CA MET A 33 10.31 4.93 2.44
C MET A 33 9.20 5.76 3.09
N LEU A 34 8.16 5.13 3.66
CA LEU A 34 7.05 5.83 4.28
C LEU A 34 7.30 6.01 5.79
N VAL A 35 6.88 7.15 6.32
CA VAL A 35 6.90 7.44 7.77
C VAL A 35 5.51 7.44 8.37
N LYS A 36 4.49 7.74 7.56
CA LYS A 36 3.11 7.80 8.00
C LYS A 36 2.18 7.48 6.84
N VAL A 37 1.14 6.72 7.14
CA VAL A 37 0.00 6.51 6.26
C VAL A 37 -1.27 6.69 7.07
N ASP A 38 -2.15 7.57 6.61
CA ASP A 38 -3.52 7.71 7.10
C ASP A 38 -4.47 7.19 5.99
N SER A 39 -5.45 6.35 6.34
CA SER A 39 -6.39 5.75 5.39
C SER A 39 -7.82 5.79 5.92
N GLU A 40 -8.78 6.00 5.02
CA GLU A 40 -10.22 5.90 5.30
C GLU A 40 -10.76 4.44 5.28
N GLY A 41 -9.88 3.45 5.05
CA GLY A 41 -10.23 2.04 4.94
C GLY A 41 -10.32 1.54 3.50
N ASP A 42 -10.98 0.39 3.31
CA ASP A 42 -10.89 -0.41 2.06
C ASP A 42 -12.12 -0.32 1.15
N ARG A 43 -12.95 0.71 1.35
CA ARG A 43 -14.12 0.95 0.49
C ARG A 43 -13.69 1.62 -0.82
N GLU A 44 -14.38 1.32 -1.91
CA GLU A 44 -14.17 2.03 -3.18
C GLU A 44 -14.29 3.55 -2.97
N GLY A 45 -13.32 4.29 -3.50
CA GLY A 45 -13.23 5.73 -3.34
C GLY A 45 -12.66 6.21 -1.99
N ALA A 46 -12.29 5.31 -1.07
CA ALA A 46 -11.57 5.67 0.14
C ALA A 46 -10.26 6.39 -0.18
N LEU A 47 -9.91 7.40 0.62
CA LEU A 47 -8.67 8.13 0.48
C LEU A 47 -7.59 7.58 1.40
N ARG A 48 -6.35 7.64 0.90
CA ARG A 48 -5.13 7.39 1.65
C ARG A 48 -4.15 8.53 1.43
N MET A 49 -3.60 9.04 2.51
CA MET A 49 -2.51 10.00 2.52
C MET A 49 -1.23 9.32 3.01
N ALA A 50 -0.17 9.37 2.22
CA ALA A 50 1.14 8.83 2.56
C ALA A 50 2.17 9.96 2.69
N GLU A 51 2.98 9.89 3.75
CA GLU A 51 4.13 10.78 3.97
C GLU A 51 5.43 9.98 3.82
N GLY A 52 6.31 10.46 2.94
CA GLY A 52 7.63 9.90 2.72
C GLY A 52 8.67 10.44 3.71
N ARG A 53 9.74 9.67 3.92
CA ARG A 53 10.90 10.09 4.74
C ARG A 53 11.59 11.35 4.21
N ASP A 54 11.45 11.61 2.93
CA ASP A 54 11.95 12.81 2.24
C ASP A 54 11.03 14.04 2.41
N GLY A 55 9.93 13.91 3.16
CA GLY A 55 8.93 14.96 3.34
C GLY A 55 7.92 15.04 2.20
N SER A 56 7.97 14.15 1.20
CA SER A 56 6.96 14.07 0.15
C SER A 56 5.60 13.65 0.74
N ARG A 57 4.52 14.15 0.14
CA ARG A 57 3.15 13.79 0.51
C ARG A 57 2.34 13.46 -0.74
N GLN A 58 1.61 12.35 -0.68
CA GLN A 58 0.77 11.88 -1.76
C GLN A 58 -0.61 11.46 -1.24
N THR A 59 -1.66 11.87 -1.96
CA THR A 59 -3.02 11.38 -1.75
C THR A 59 -3.40 10.45 -2.90
N SER A 60 -3.93 9.27 -2.57
CA SER A 60 -4.43 8.27 -3.52
C SER A 60 -5.81 7.79 -3.11
N ASN A 61 -6.64 7.40 -4.08
CA ASN A 61 -7.94 6.78 -3.85
C ASN A 61 -7.89 5.26 -4.09
N GLN A 62 -8.76 4.52 -3.40
CA GLN A 62 -9.00 3.12 -3.69
C GLN A 62 -9.80 3.02 -4.99
N TYR A 63 -9.23 2.37 -6.00
CA TYR A 63 -9.95 1.92 -7.18
C TYR A 63 -10.46 0.50 -6.93
N GLY A 64 -11.73 0.26 -7.23
CA GLY A 64 -12.37 -1.07 -7.15
C GLY A 64 -11.95 -2.01 -8.27
#